data_AF-A0A368YNT6-F1
#
_entry.id   AF-A0A368YNT6-F1
#
_cell.length_a   1.000
_cell.length_b   1.000
_cell.length_c   1.000
_cell.angle_alpha   90.00
_cell.angle_beta   90.00
_cell.angle_gamma   90.00
#
_symmetry.space_group_name_H-M   'P 1'
#
loop_
_entity.id
_entity.type
_entity.pdbx_description
1 polymer ?
#
loop_
_entity_poly.entity_id
_entity_poly.type
_entity_poly.pdbx_seq_one_letter_code
_entity_poly.pdbx_strand_id
1 'polypeptide(L)'
;MTILPTRRRVAGASRTALITLALLSLALPGAAIATTAATQVQAPDSAAIERQNRAIVEAAFEKWRGGTYVFAALLAPDVVWTIHGSGPVAGTYRNQKDFIEQASRPLTSRLATPVVPEVHDIFADGDTIIIRFDGTATTTSGAPYRNQFVWIFKMKDGLVVNAEAFLDLVAYQQVVDNNAQRSQ
;
A
#
# COMPACT_ATOMS: atom_id res chain seq x y z
N MET A 1 -9.67 -22.53 16.35
CA MET A 1 -9.96 -21.31 15.58
C MET A 1 -9.37 -20.15 16.35
N THR A 2 -8.12 -19.80 16.06
CA THR A 2 -7.35 -18.79 16.81
C THR A 2 -7.69 -17.43 16.22
N ILE A 3 -8.53 -16.66 16.93
CA ILE A 3 -8.85 -15.28 16.58
C ILE A 3 -7.57 -14.46 16.83
N LEU A 4 -6.99 -13.86 15.79
CA LEU A 4 -5.86 -12.92 15.95
C LEU A 4 -6.26 -11.85 16.98
N PRO A 5 -5.37 -11.48 17.92
CA PRO A 5 -5.65 -10.37 18.82
C PRO A 5 -5.75 -9.09 18.00
N THR A 6 -6.96 -8.55 17.90
CA THR A 6 -7.27 -7.28 17.24
C THR A 6 -6.46 -6.17 17.91
N ARG A 7 -5.32 -5.78 17.34
CA ARG A 7 -4.68 -4.50 17.70
C ARG A 7 -5.50 -3.39 17.07
N ARG A 8 -6.57 -2.98 17.74
CA ARG A 8 -7.25 -1.71 17.43
C ARG A 8 -6.31 -0.57 17.78
N ARG A 9 -5.57 -0.05 16.80
CA ARG A 9 -5.16 1.36 16.84
C ARG A 9 -6.38 2.17 16.44
N VAL A 10 -6.92 2.91 17.41
CA VAL A 10 -7.89 3.97 17.13
C VAL A 10 -7.16 4.99 16.24
N ALA A 11 -7.66 5.19 15.03
CA ALA A 11 -7.25 6.29 14.18
C ALA A 11 -7.51 7.59 14.95
N GLY A 12 -6.44 8.28 15.35
CA GLY A 12 -6.53 9.56 16.02
C GLY A 12 -7.17 10.57 15.07
N ALA A 13 -8.43 10.91 15.34
CA ALA A 13 -9.11 12.00 14.66
C ALA A 13 -8.33 13.30 14.83
N SER A 14 -8.26 14.04 13.73
CA SER A 14 -7.58 15.30 13.56
C SER A 14 -7.78 16.29 14.70
N ARG A 15 -6.68 16.94 15.06
CA ARG A 15 -6.57 18.06 15.99
C ARG A 15 -7.69 19.08 15.76
N THR A 16 -8.54 19.26 16.76
CA THR A 16 -9.14 20.57 17.04
C THR A 16 -8.83 20.88 18.49
N ALA A 17 -8.09 21.97 18.69
CA ALA A 17 -7.67 22.47 19.99
C ALA A 17 -8.89 22.79 20.87
N LEU A 18 -8.79 22.47 22.16
CA LEU A 18 -9.44 23.22 23.24
C LEU A 18 -8.59 23.04 24.49
N ILE A 19 -7.72 24.02 24.73
CA ILE A 19 -7.16 24.31 26.04
C ILE A 19 -8.29 24.98 26.82
N THR A 20 -8.84 24.29 27.83
CA THR A 20 -9.53 24.95 28.94
C THR A 20 -9.04 24.33 30.24
N LEU A 21 -8.15 25.07 30.89
CA LEU A 21 -7.74 24.92 32.27
C LEU A 21 -8.93 25.34 33.16
N ALA A 22 -9.45 24.43 33.98
CA ALA A 22 -10.26 24.79 35.15
C ALA A 22 -9.90 23.83 36.29
N LEU A 23 -8.94 24.27 37.11
CA LEU A 23 -8.70 23.75 38.45
C LEU A 23 -9.86 24.20 39.35
N LEU A 24 -10.64 23.24 39.87
CA LEU A 24 -11.44 23.46 41.06
C LEU A 24 -11.27 22.25 41.99
N SER A 25 -10.21 22.29 42.80
CA SER A 25 -9.95 21.34 43.87
C SER A 25 -10.82 21.65 45.08
N LEU A 26 -11.96 20.97 45.21
CA LEU A 26 -12.62 20.77 46.49
C LEU A 26 -12.09 19.49 47.15
N ALA A 27 -11.58 19.66 48.36
CA ALA A 27 -10.93 18.64 49.16
C ALA A 27 -11.90 17.52 49.60
N LEU A 28 -11.54 16.28 49.30
CA LEU A 28 -12.01 15.07 50.00
C LEU A 28 -10.78 14.17 50.25
N PRO A 29 -10.56 13.66 51.47
CA PRO A 29 -9.49 12.73 51.76
C PRO A 29 -9.90 11.32 51.32
N GLY A 30 -9.11 10.71 50.44
CA GLY A 30 -9.16 9.25 50.23
C GLY A 30 -9.67 8.81 48.85
N ALA A 31 -8.73 8.72 47.90
CA ALA A 31 -8.58 7.64 46.91
C ALA A 31 -7.62 8.17 45.84
N ALA A 32 -6.37 7.70 45.87
CA ALA A 32 -5.42 7.98 44.82
C ALA A 32 -5.91 7.33 43.52
N ILE A 33 -6.58 8.11 42.66
CA ILE A 33 -6.83 7.70 41.29
C ILE A 33 -5.48 7.82 40.58
N ALA A 34 -4.74 6.72 40.54
CA ALA A 34 -3.57 6.56 39.71
C ALA A 34 -4.01 6.77 38.25
N THR A 35 -3.81 7.97 37.75
CA THR A 35 -3.98 8.28 36.33
C THR A 35 -2.79 7.65 35.62
N THR A 36 -2.90 6.38 35.26
CA THR A 36 -1.98 5.75 34.32
C THR A 36 -2.23 6.36 32.95
N ALA A 37 -1.62 7.52 32.71
CA ALA A 37 -1.37 7.98 31.37
C ALA A 37 -0.50 6.90 30.70
N ALA A 38 -1.11 6.04 29.91
CA ALA A 38 -0.40 5.12 29.05
C ALA A 38 0.37 5.95 28.03
N THR A 39 1.62 6.30 28.36
CA THR A 39 2.57 6.87 27.42
C THR A 39 2.78 5.82 26.33
N GLN A 40 2.09 5.96 25.21
CA GLN A 40 2.43 5.21 24.01
C GLN A 40 3.82 5.67 23.57
N VAL A 41 4.84 4.91 23.94
CA VAL A 41 6.21 5.07 23.44
C VAL A 41 6.20 4.58 21.99
N GLN A 42 5.70 5.40 21.07
CA GLN A 42 6.17 5.33 19.69
C GLN A 42 7.61 5.86 19.71
N ALA A 43 8.57 4.95 19.54
CA ALA A 43 9.98 5.34 19.44
C ALA A 43 10.15 6.36 18.29
N PRO A 44 10.91 7.46 18.49
CA PRO A 44 11.10 8.51 17.47
C PRO A 44 11.60 7.96 16.13
N ASP A 45 12.31 6.84 16.14
CA ASP A 45 12.81 6.15 14.93
C ASP A 45 11.68 5.54 14.08
N SER A 46 10.61 5.00 14.69
CA SER A 46 9.48 4.41 13.94
C SER A 46 8.75 5.47 13.12
N ALA A 47 8.46 6.62 13.73
CA ALA A 47 7.77 7.71 13.04
C ALA A 47 8.62 8.33 11.92
N ALA A 48 9.95 8.33 12.05
CA ALA A 48 10.86 8.77 11.00
C ALA A 48 10.89 7.77 9.83
N ILE A 49 10.99 6.47 10.12
CA ILE A 49 10.95 5.39 9.12
C ILE A 49 9.62 5.40 8.36
N GLU A 50 8.49 5.53 9.07
CA GLU A 50 7.15 5.62 8.47
C GLU A 50 7.06 6.80 7.48
N ARG A 51 7.50 8.00 7.89
CA ARG A 51 7.50 9.19 7.02
C ARG A 51 8.40 9.02 5.80
N GLN A 52 9.60 8.48 5.98
CA GLN A 52 10.54 8.26 4.88
C GLN A 52 10.00 7.26 3.87
N ASN A 53 9.54 6.10 4.33
CA ASN A 53 9.00 5.05 3.47
C ASN A 53 7.74 5.50 2.74
N ARG A 54 6.84 6.20 3.45
CA ARG A 54 5.65 6.81 2.86
C ARG A 54 6.03 7.78 1.74
N ALA A 55 6.98 8.69 1.99
CA ALA A 55 7.41 9.67 0.99
C ALA A 55 8.01 9.01 -0.26
N ILE A 56 8.77 7.92 -0.10
CA ILE A 56 9.32 7.14 -1.23
C ILE A 56 8.19 6.55 -2.08
N VAL A 57 7.20 5.92 -1.44
CA VAL A 57 6.06 5.32 -2.14
C VAL A 57 5.17 6.39 -2.80
N GLU A 58 4.88 7.49 -2.11
CA GLU A 58 4.13 8.63 -2.67
C GLU A 58 4.82 9.19 -3.92
N ALA A 59 6.14 9.41 -3.85
CA ALA A 59 6.92 9.89 -4.99
C ALA A 59 6.92 8.89 -6.16
N ALA A 60 6.95 7.59 -5.87
CA ALA A 60 6.84 6.56 -6.91
C ALA A 60 5.45 6.56 -7.56
N PHE A 61 4.38 6.63 -6.80
CA PHE A 61 3.01 6.68 -7.35
C PHE A 61 2.74 7.95 -8.15
N GLU A 62 3.30 9.09 -7.75
CA GLU A 62 3.19 10.34 -8.52
C GLU A 62 3.92 10.22 -9.87
N LYS A 63 5.13 9.65 -9.89
CA LYS A 63 5.85 9.36 -11.14
C LYS A 63 5.08 8.37 -12.01
N TRP A 64 4.47 7.35 -11.40
CA TRP A 64 3.67 6.36 -12.10
C TRP A 64 2.42 6.98 -12.73
N ARG A 65 1.73 7.87 -12.02
CA ARG A 65 0.63 8.69 -12.54
C ARG A 65 1.07 9.54 -13.75
N GLY A 66 2.30 10.04 -13.73
CA GLY A 66 2.94 10.72 -14.87
C GLY A 66 3.39 9.80 -16.01
N GLY A 67 3.10 8.49 -15.96
CA GLY A 67 3.45 7.52 -17.01
C GLY A 67 4.83 6.88 -16.87
N THR A 68 5.57 7.16 -15.79
CA THR A 68 6.88 6.53 -15.56
C THR A 68 6.71 5.10 -15.08
N TYR A 69 7.46 4.15 -15.65
CA TYR A 69 7.51 2.78 -15.15
C TYR A 69 8.36 2.72 -13.86
N VAL A 70 7.74 2.45 -12.72
CA VAL A 70 8.40 2.59 -11.40
C VAL A 70 8.91 1.29 -10.78
N PHE A 71 8.44 0.12 -11.22
CA PHE A 71 8.77 -1.15 -10.57
C PHE A 71 10.27 -1.46 -10.55
N ALA A 72 10.99 -1.12 -11.61
CA ALA A 72 12.43 -1.36 -11.69
C ALA A 72 13.23 -0.58 -10.62
N ALA A 73 12.73 0.59 -10.23
CA ALA A 73 13.39 1.47 -9.25
C ALA A 73 12.85 1.30 -7.82
N LEU A 74 11.58 0.88 -7.66
CA LEU A 74 10.93 0.76 -6.37
C LEU A 74 11.15 -0.62 -5.71
N LEU A 75 11.30 -1.67 -6.51
CA LEU A 75 11.42 -3.04 -6.00
C LEU A 75 12.89 -3.44 -5.83
N ALA A 76 13.21 -4.13 -4.74
CA ALA A 76 14.51 -4.77 -4.60
C ALA A 76 14.70 -5.87 -5.68
N PRO A 77 15.93 -6.14 -6.16
CA PRO A 77 16.17 -7.19 -7.14
C PRO A 77 15.66 -8.57 -6.71
N ASP A 78 15.76 -8.87 -5.40
CA ASP A 78 15.35 -10.11 -4.74
C ASP A 78 13.97 -10.02 -4.06
N VAL A 79 13.12 -9.05 -4.47
CA VAL A 79 11.77 -8.90 -3.92
C VAL A 79 10.97 -10.20 -4.00
N VAL A 80 10.25 -10.51 -2.92
CA VAL A 80 9.20 -11.54 -2.92
C VAL A 80 7.86 -10.86 -3.13
N TRP A 81 7.24 -11.06 -4.30
CA TRP A 81 5.94 -10.49 -4.63
C TRP A 81 4.88 -11.60 -4.66
N THR A 82 3.83 -11.49 -3.86
CA THR A 82 2.70 -12.43 -3.85
C THR A 82 1.44 -11.76 -4.34
N ILE A 83 0.85 -12.31 -5.40
CA ILE A 83 -0.49 -11.97 -5.87
C ILE A 83 -1.45 -13.00 -5.27
N HIS A 84 -2.32 -12.54 -4.37
CA HIS A 84 -3.29 -13.41 -3.71
C HIS A 84 -4.49 -13.70 -4.60
N GLY A 85 -5.12 -14.85 -4.37
CA GLY A 85 -6.33 -15.29 -5.06
C GLY A 85 -6.12 -16.55 -5.88
N SER A 86 -6.68 -16.60 -7.09
CA SER A 86 -6.66 -17.78 -7.94
C SER A 86 -6.59 -17.39 -9.40
N GLY A 87 -6.14 -18.32 -10.25
CA GLY A 87 -5.96 -18.09 -11.67
C GLY A 87 -4.47 -17.96 -12.07
N PRO A 88 -4.18 -17.82 -13.37
CA PRO A 88 -2.83 -17.97 -13.91
C PRO A 88 -1.78 -17.00 -13.37
N VAL A 89 -2.17 -15.78 -13.00
CA VAL A 89 -1.27 -14.75 -12.46
C VAL A 89 -1.17 -14.77 -10.93
N ALA A 90 -2.02 -15.55 -10.24
CA ALA A 90 -1.94 -15.67 -8.79
C ALA A 90 -0.71 -16.53 -8.41
N GLY A 91 0.00 -16.14 -7.36
CA GLY A 91 1.19 -16.86 -6.90
C GLY A 91 2.27 -15.95 -6.35
N THR A 92 3.43 -16.54 -6.03
CA THR A 92 4.58 -15.86 -5.46
C THR A 92 5.76 -15.85 -6.43
N TYR A 93 6.25 -14.67 -6.75
CA TYR A 93 7.43 -14.41 -7.56
C TYR A 93 8.60 -14.08 -6.63
N ARG A 94 9.78 -14.66 -6.89
CA ARG A 94 10.94 -14.60 -5.97
C ARG A 94 12.09 -13.73 -6.47
N ASN A 95 11.79 -12.77 -7.33
CA ASN A 95 12.68 -11.69 -7.74
C ASN A 95 11.90 -10.68 -8.60
N GLN A 96 12.52 -9.52 -8.82
CA GLN A 96 11.93 -8.43 -9.61
C GLN A 96 11.65 -8.86 -11.06
N LYS A 97 12.58 -9.59 -11.68
CA LYS A 97 12.48 -10.03 -13.09
C LYS A 97 11.26 -10.92 -13.31
N ASP A 98 11.09 -11.94 -12.48
CA ASP A 98 9.98 -12.89 -12.58
C ASP A 98 8.63 -12.19 -12.41
N PHE A 99 8.51 -11.31 -11.41
CA PHE A 99 7.30 -10.51 -11.23
C PHE A 99 7.01 -9.64 -12.47
N ILE A 100 8.02 -8.95 -13.00
CA ILE A 100 7.86 -8.10 -14.17
C ILE A 100 7.45 -8.93 -15.39
N GLU A 101 8.13 -10.04 -15.66
CA GLU A 101 7.93 -10.81 -16.89
C GLU A 101 6.65 -11.63 -16.89
N GLN A 102 6.24 -12.13 -15.71
CA GLN A 102 5.15 -13.09 -15.56
C GLN A 102 3.85 -12.47 -15.02
N ALA A 103 3.90 -11.30 -14.36
CA ALA A 103 2.70 -10.61 -13.87
C ALA A 103 2.51 -9.19 -14.45
N SER A 104 3.54 -8.36 -14.49
CA SER A 104 3.39 -6.98 -15.01
C SER A 104 3.27 -6.93 -16.54
N ARG A 105 4.18 -7.60 -17.25
CA ARG A 105 4.29 -7.58 -18.71
C ARG A 105 3.07 -8.18 -19.42
N PRO A 106 2.46 -9.31 -18.98
CA PRO A 106 1.31 -9.85 -19.67
C PRO A 106 0.12 -8.87 -19.72
N LEU A 107 -0.11 -8.10 -18.67
CA LEU A 107 -1.09 -7.01 -18.67
C LEU A 107 -0.63 -5.82 -19.50
N THR A 108 0.52 -5.22 -19.14
CA THR A 108 0.98 -3.94 -19.72
C THR A 108 1.27 -4.02 -21.22
N SER A 109 1.64 -5.18 -21.75
CA SER A 109 1.79 -5.40 -23.21
C SER A 109 0.46 -5.33 -23.97
N ARG A 110 -0.68 -5.50 -23.29
CA ARG A 110 -2.04 -5.48 -23.87
C ARG A 110 -2.82 -4.20 -23.56
N LEU A 111 -2.13 -3.20 -23.02
CA LEU A 111 -2.67 -1.86 -22.80
C LEU A 111 -2.07 -0.88 -23.83
N ALA A 112 -2.92 -0.04 -24.43
CA ALA A 112 -2.53 1.05 -25.32
C ALA A 112 -1.97 2.25 -24.56
N THR A 113 -2.43 2.48 -23.32
CA THR A 113 -1.92 3.52 -22.41
C THR A 113 -1.29 2.90 -21.18
N PRO A 114 -0.38 3.59 -20.46
CA PRO A 114 0.04 3.15 -19.14
C PRO A 114 -1.17 3.07 -18.19
N VAL A 115 -1.05 2.21 -17.16
CA VAL A 115 -1.98 2.24 -16.03
C VAL A 115 -1.76 3.53 -15.26
N VAL A 116 -2.82 4.30 -15.09
CA VAL A 116 -2.85 5.52 -14.28
C VAL A 116 -3.44 5.17 -12.91
N PRO A 117 -2.65 5.23 -11.82
CA PRO A 117 -3.15 5.02 -10.48
C PRO A 117 -3.90 6.26 -9.95
N GLU A 118 -5.07 6.01 -9.35
CA GLU A 118 -5.79 6.95 -8.49
C GLU A 118 -5.64 6.46 -7.05
N VAL A 119 -4.74 7.09 -6.30
CA VAL A 119 -4.45 6.71 -4.91
C VAL A 119 -5.51 7.29 -3.99
N HIS A 120 -6.23 6.40 -3.29
CA HIS A 120 -7.21 6.78 -2.28
C HIS A 120 -6.53 7.03 -0.94
N ASP A 121 -5.70 6.07 -0.51
CA ASP A 121 -5.01 6.15 0.77
C ASP A 121 -3.66 5.44 0.73
N ILE A 122 -2.73 5.98 1.51
CA ILE A 122 -1.48 5.33 1.89
C ILE A 122 -1.41 5.31 3.42
N PHE A 123 -1.14 4.15 4.00
CA PHE A 123 -0.92 3.97 5.44
C PHE A 123 0.49 3.48 5.69
N ALA A 124 1.10 3.92 6.78
CA ALA A 124 2.43 3.48 7.21
C ALA A 124 2.37 2.96 8.64
N ASP A 125 3.00 1.82 8.89
CA ASP A 125 3.20 1.22 10.21
C ASP A 125 4.62 0.62 10.26
N GLY A 126 5.54 1.33 10.93
CA GLY A 126 6.98 1.05 10.85
C GLY A 126 7.49 1.01 9.41
N ASP A 127 7.99 -0.15 9.00
CA ASP A 127 8.52 -0.43 7.67
C ASP A 127 7.47 -0.97 6.68
N THR A 128 6.20 -1.03 7.09
CA THR A 128 5.11 -1.54 6.27
C THR A 128 4.30 -0.39 5.68
N ILE A 129 4.07 -0.40 4.37
CA ILE A 129 3.24 0.56 3.65
C ILE A 129 2.05 -0.15 3.03
N ILE A 130 0.84 0.35 3.27
CA ILE A 130 -0.39 -0.17 2.66
C ILE A 130 -0.93 0.90 1.72
N ILE A 131 -1.19 0.55 0.46
CA ILE A 131 -1.74 1.46 -0.54
C ILE A 131 -3.09 0.94 -1.02
N ARG A 132 -4.14 1.76 -0.93
CA ARG A 132 -5.43 1.54 -1.59
C ARG A 132 -5.51 2.47 -2.80
N PHE A 133 -5.66 1.92 -4.00
CA PHE A 133 -5.73 2.72 -5.22
C PHE A 133 -6.52 2.01 -6.32
N ASP A 134 -7.14 2.78 -7.21
CA ASP A 134 -7.71 2.25 -8.45
C ASP A 134 -6.73 2.44 -9.61
N GLY A 135 -6.77 1.54 -10.59
CA GLY A 135 -5.94 1.64 -11.80
C GLY A 135 -6.83 1.70 -13.02
N THR A 136 -6.53 2.63 -13.92
CA THR A 136 -7.25 2.76 -15.20
C THR A 136 -6.29 2.80 -16.39
N ALA A 137 -6.70 2.23 -17.51
CA ALA A 137 -5.98 2.30 -18.78
C ALA A 137 -6.93 2.08 -19.96
N THR A 138 -6.43 2.23 -21.18
CA THR A 138 -7.08 1.77 -22.40
C THR A 138 -6.38 0.51 -22.88
N THR A 139 -7.14 -0.54 -23.22
CA THR A 139 -6.61 -1.77 -23.79
C THR A 139 -6.23 -1.59 -25.26
N THR A 140 -5.53 -2.55 -25.86
CA THR A 140 -5.20 -2.52 -27.30
C THR A 140 -6.43 -2.65 -28.22
N SER A 141 -7.57 -3.12 -27.71
CA SER A 141 -8.85 -3.09 -28.43
C SER A 141 -9.59 -1.76 -28.32
N GLY A 142 -9.07 -0.80 -27.54
CA GLY A 142 -9.71 0.49 -27.28
C GLY A 142 -10.72 0.49 -26.12
N ALA A 143 -10.97 -0.67 -25.50
CA ALA A 143 -11.86 -0.77 -24.33
C ALA A 143 -11.19 -0.20 -23.06
N PRO A 144 -11.97 0.28 -22.08
CA PRO A 144 -11.42 0.71 -20.80
C PRO A 144 -11.01 -0.50 -19.95
N TYR A 145 -9.81 -0.44 -19.37
CA TYR A 145 -9.39 -1.28 -18.25
C TYR A 145 -9.59 -0.53 -16.95
N ARG A 146 -10.20 -1.18 -15.96
CA ARG A 146 -10.37 -0.67 -14.59
C ARG A 146 -10.09 -1.80 -13.62
N ASN A 147 -9.37 -1.50 -12.54
CA ASN A 147 -9.11 -2.46 -11.47
C ASN A 147 -8.93 -1.72 -10.15
N GLN A 148 -9.09 -2.43 -9.04
CA GLN A 148 -9.01 -1.90 -7.68
C GLN A 148 -7.97 -2.70 -6.93
N PHE A 149 -7.03 -2.01 -6.30
CA PHE A 149 -5.87 -2.63 -5.68
C PHE A 149 -5.77 -2.29 -4.21
N VAL A 150 -5.31 -3.28 -3.44
CA VAL A 150 -4.64 -3.07 -2.16
C VAL A 150 -3.28 -3.73 -2.24
N TRP A 151 -2.23 -2.93 -2.07
CA TRP A 151 -0.86 -3.41 -1.98
C TRP A 151 -0.32 -3.22 -0.58
N ILE A 152 0.38 -4.22 -0.06
CA ILE A 152 1.04 -4.20 1.25
C ILE A 152 2.52 -4.43 1.00
N PHE A 153 3.34 -3.41 1.26
CA PHE A 153 4.77 -3.42 1.03
C PHE A 153 5.52 -3.49 2.34
N LYS A 154 6.52 -4.37 2.40
CA LYS A 154 7.59 -4.33 3.39
C LYS A 154 8.78 -3.60 2.78
N MET A 155 9.18 -2.51 3.42
CA MET A 155 10.27 -1.65 2.98
C MET A 155 11.56 -1.98 3.71
N LYS A 156 12.69 -1.88 3.01
CA LYS A 156 14.02 -1.95 3.60
C LYS A 156 14.98 -1.15 2.74
N ASP A 157 15.80 -0.29 3.36
CA ASP A 157 16.80 0.53 2.69
C ASP A 157 16.24 1.33 1.48
N GLY A 158 14.98 1.78 1.61
CA GLY A 158 14.27 2.54 0.58
C GLY A 158 13.66 1.72 -0.57
N LEU A 159 13.73 0.39 -0.52
CA LEU A 159 13.21 -0.52 -1.54
C LEU A 159 12.12 -1.44 -0.96
N VAL A 160 11.22 -1.91 -1.82
CA VAL A 160 10.25 -2.95 -1.47
C VAL A 160 10.94 -4.31 -1.54
N VAL A 161 11.02 -5.01 -0.40
CA VAL A 161 11.62 -6.36 -0.30
C VAL A 161 10.58 -7.48 -0.23
N ASN A 162 9.36 -7.15 0.21
CA ASN A 162 8.21 -8.06 0.13
C ASN A 162 6.97 -7.25 -0.26
N ALA A 163 6.14 -7.80 -1.14
CA ALA A 163 4.90 -7.20 -1.56
C ALA A 163 3.78 -8.24 -1.56
N GLU A 164 2.63 -7.86 -1.04
CA GLU A 164 1.38 -8.59 -1.18
C GLU A 164 0.40 -7.74 -1.98
N ALA A 165 -0.24 -8.35 -2.98
CA ALA A 165 -1.17 -7.69 -3.86
C ALA A 165 -2.54 -8.37 -3.87
N PHE A 166 -3.58 -7.56 -3.65
CA PHE A 166 -4.98 -7.90 -3.83
C PHE A 166 -5.54 -7.03 -4.95
N LEU A 167 -6.22 -7.66 -5.90
CA LEU A 167 -6.75 -7.02 -7.10
C LEU A 167 -7.93 -7.82 -7.66
N ASP A 168 -8.67 -7.20 -8.58
CA ASP A 168 -9.63 -7.91 -9.40
C ASP A 168 -8.90 -8.77 -10.45
N LEU A 169 -8.73 -10.06 -10.12
CA LEU A 169 -8.08 -11.03 -10.99
C LEU A 169 -8.92 -11.37 -12.23
N VAL A 170 -10.24 -11.21 -12.18
CA VAL A 170 -11.11 -11.44 -13.33
C VAL A 170 -10.91 -10.31 -14.35
N ALA A 171 -10.92 -9.06 -13.91
CA ALA A 171 -10.63 -7.92 -14.77
C ALA A 171 -9.22 -7.98 -15.39
N TYR A 172 -8.23 -8.42 -14.62
CA TYR A 172 -6.88 -8.69 -15.14
C TYR A 172 -6.91 -9.76 -16.24
N GLN A 173 -7.51 -10.92 -15.95
CA GLN A 173 -7.50 -12.06 -16.86
C GLN A 173 -8.26 -11.76 -18.16
N GLN A 174 -9.37 -11.03 -18.08
CA GLN A 174 -10.12 -10.57 -19.24
C GLN A 174 -9.28 -9.71 -20.19
N VAL A 175 -8.37 -8.87 -19.66
CA VAL A 175 -7.45 -8.12 -20.53
C VAL A 175 -6.48 -9.08 -21.20
N VAL A 176 -5.90 -10.02 -20.44
CA VAL A 176 -4.91 -10.98 -20.96
C VAL A 176 -5.48 -11.88 -22.05
N ASP A 177 -6.70 -12.36 -21.88
CA ASP A 177 -7.34 -13.32 -22.80
C ASP A 177 -7.88 -12.66 -24.07
N ASN A 178 -8.41 -11.44 -23.95
CA ASN A 178 -9.22 -10.84 -25.02
C ASN A 178 -8.49 -9.74 -25.82
N ASN A 179 -7.22 -9.46 -25.53
CA ASN A 179 -6.48 -8.39 -26.19
C ASN A 179 -5.15 -8.88 -26.74
N ALA A 180 -4.85 -8.47 -27.98
CA ALA A 180 -3.56 -8.72 -28.59
C ALA A 180 -2.46 -7.90 -27.89
N GLN A 181 -1.24 -8.43 -27.84
CA GLN A 181 -0.09 -7.66 -27.41
C GLN A 181 0.18 -6.53 -28.43
N ARG A 182 0.64 -5.38 -27.95
CA ARG A 182 1.16 -4.31 -28.81
C ARG A 182 2.29 -4.85 -29.68
N SER A 183 2.27 -4.49 -30.96
CA SER A 183 3.44 -4.63 -31.82
C SER A 183 4.58 -3.79 -31.24
N GLN A 184 5.75 -4.41 -31.10
CA GLN A 184 6.98 -3.73 -30.69
C GLN A 184 7.45 -2.76 -31.77
#